data_AF-A0A830ZF79-F1
#
_entry.id   AF-A0A830ZF79-F1
#
_cell.length_a   1.000
_cell.length_b   1.000
_cell.length_c   1.000
_cell.angle_alpha   90.00
_cell.angle_beta   90.00
_cell.angle_gamma   90.00
#
_symmetry.space_group_name_H-M   'P 1'
#
loop_
_entity.id
_entity.type
_entity.pdbx_description
1 polymer ?
#
loop_
_entity_poly.entity_id
_entity_poly.type
_entity_poly.pdbx_seq_one_letter_code
_entity_poly.pdbx_strand_id
1 'polypeptide(L)'
;MSKLVYTTSMMLSMACAVASAQASTLTESLSRCDASFFQEIYHQKNKLNVLAPLTIGEHHLAWFKSPANANDRIWFTQPLEELNLTISGYYLQTSDLEEINDGKFYYWGMILQNSPQEVMNALNHLKWVKAGDEAITQAMIKEGPDSGWKINDQAVSGIAPAKESTEKLLMLSKDKNGSLLLCSIQGYVTPDMLAEFRPDLKGKN
;
A
#
# COMPACT_ATOMS: atom_id res chain seq x y z
N MET A 1 -29.38 -49.81 53.11
CA MET A 1 -28.57 -49.67 51.89
C MET A 1 -28.95 -48.34 51.24
N SER A 2 -28.18 -47.28 51.48
CA SER A 2 -28.43 -45.95 50.91
C SER A 2 -27.34 -45.65 49.88
N LYS A 3 -27.72 -45.41 48.62
CA LYS A 3 -26.80 -45.13 47.51
C LYS A 3 -26.59 -43.62 47.43
N LEU A 4 -25.36 -43.16 47.69
CA LEU A 4 -24.91 -41.80 47.39
C LEU A 4 -24.76 -41.66 45.87
N VAL A 5 -25.45 -40.70 45.26
CA VAL A 5 -25.26 -40.28 43.87
C VAL A 5 -24.30 -39.09 43.90
N TYR A 6 -23.08 -39.27 43.37
CA TYR A 6 -22.13 -38.18 43.14
C TYR A 6 -22.41 -37.57 41.77
N THR A 7 -22.94 -36.35 41.74
CA THR A 7 -23.03 -35.52 40.53
C THR A 7 -21.73 -34.74 40.36
N THR A 8 -20.90 -35.17 39.42
CA THR A 8 -19.72 -34.41 38.96
C THR A 8 -20.18 -33.26 38.08
N SER A 9 -20.02 -32.02 38.57
CA SER A 9 -20.20 -30.81 37.75
C SER A 9 -18.97 -30.58 36.90
N MET A 10 -19.12 -30.66 35.57
CA MET A 10 -18.08 -30.34 34.59
C MET A 10 -18.10 -28.83 34.33
N MET A 11 -17.09 -28.10 34.81
CA MET A 11 -16.90 -26.69 34.47
C MET A 11 -16.29 -26.57 33.07
N LEU A 12 -17.03 -25.95 32.16
CA LEU A 12 -16.59 -25.65 30.80
C LEU A 12 -15.88 -24.29 30.79
N SER A 13 -14.55 -24.29 30.88
CA SER A 13 -13.74 -23.08 30.76
C SER A 13 -13.67 -22.63 29.30
N MET A 14 -14.36 -21.54 28.97
CA MET A 14 -14.37 -20.91 27.65
C MET A 14 -13.10 -20.06 27.50
N ALA A 15 -12.08 -20.60 26.81
CA ALA A 15 -10.90 -19.85 26.44
C ALA A 15 -11.26 -18.90 25.29
N CYS A 16 -11.39 -17.61 25.57
CA CYS A 16 -11.41 -16.58 24.54
C CYS A 16 -10.04 -16.55 23.84
N ALA A 17 -9.97 -17.12 22.64
CA ALA A 17 -8.85 -16.87 21.74
C ALA A 17 -8.92 -15.40 21.31
N VAL A 18 -8.21 -14.53 22.02
CA VAL A 18 -7.84 -13.22 21.50
C VAL A 18 -6.96 -13.47 20.28
N ALA A 19 -7.53 -13.32 19.08
CA ALA A 19 -6.76 -13.27 17.87
C ALA A 19 -5.81 -12.08 17.98
N SER A 20 -4.52 -12.34 18.22
CA SER A 20 -3.50 -11.32 18.07
C SER A 20 -3.49 -10.92 16.59
N ALA A 21 -4.06 -9.75 16.28
CA ALA A 21 -3.86 -9.12 14.98
C ALA A 21 -2.34 -8.95 14.81
N GLN A 22 -1.74 -9.78 13.96
CA GLN A 22 -0.33 -9.60 13.60
C GLN A 22 -0.22 -8.23 12.94
N ALA A 23 0.62 -7.37 13.51
CA ALA A 23 0.92 -6.08 12.91
C ALA A 23 1.49 -6.32 11.50
N SER A 24 0.94 -5.64 10.50
CA SER A 24 1.40 -5.77 9.12
C SER A 24 2.75 -5.09 9.00
N THR A 25 3.64 -5.66 8.19
CA THR A 25 4.84 -4.93 7.76
C THR A 25 4.48 -3.73 6.88
N LEU A 26 5.40 -2.77 6.73
CA LEU A 26 5.15 -1.60 5.89
C LEU A 26 4.89 -2.01 4.43
N THR A 27 5.63 -3.01 3.95
CA THR A 27 5.52 -3.63 2.62
C THR A 27 4.19 -4.33 2.40
N GLU A 28 3.72 -5.12 3.36
CA GLU A 28 2.40 -5.76 3.27
C GLU A 28 1.26 -4.74 3.33
N SER A 29 1.40 -3.68 4.12
CA SER A 29 0.39 -2.61 4.15
C SER A 29 0.35 -1.83 2.83
N LEU A 30 1.53 -1.59 2.22
CA LEU A 30 1.62 -0.93 0.92
C LEU A 30 0.95 -1.78 -0.17
N SER A 31 1.10 -3.11 -0.16
CA SER A 31 0.60 -3.96 -1.24
C SER A 31 -0.93 -3.94 -1.42
N ARG A 32 -1.67 -3.40 -0.43
CA ARG A 32 -3.12 -3.18 -0.51
C ARG A 32 -3.51 -1.94 -1.33
N CYS A 33 -2.59 -1.02 -1.54
CA CYS A 33 -2.81 0.25 -2.23
C CYS A 33 -4.04 1.02 -1.73
N ASP A 34 -4.13 1.19 -0.41
CA ASP A 34 -5.19 1.92 0.27
C ASP A 34 -4.66 2.69 1.49
N ALA A 35 -5.57 3.36 2.21
CA ALA A 35 -5.23 4.16 3.38
C ALA A 35 -4.60 3.38 4.55
N SER A 36 -4.68 2.04 4.57
CA SER A 36 -4.09 1.22 5.65
C SER A 36 -2.57 1.37 5.71
N PHE A 37 -1.92 1.68 4.59
CA PHE A 37 -0.49 2.01 4.55
C PHE A 37 -0.15 3.21 5.45
N PHE A 38 -0.95 4.27 5.40
CA PHE A 38 -0.72 5.48 6.20
C PHE A 38 -1.04 5.26 7.69
N GLN A 39 -1.96 4.35 7.99
CA GLN A 39 -2.21 3.89 9.36
C GLN A 39 -1.02 3.08 9.88
N GLU A 40 -0.42 2.23 9.04
CA GLU A 40 0.77 1.46 9.41
C GLU A 40 1.97 2.37 9.66
N ILE A 41 2.15 3.42 8.85
CA ILE A 41 3.18 4.45 9.13
C ILE A 41 2.94 5.07 10.51
N TYR A 42 1.69 5.42 10.85
CA TYR A 42 1.38 5.99 12.16
C TYR A 42 1.62 5.00 13.30
N HIS A 43 1.25 3.74 13.11
CA HIS A 43 1.49 2.67 14.08
C HIS A 43 2.99 2.50 14.36
N GLN A 44 3.81 2.52 13.30
CA GLN A 44 5.28 2.40 13.39
C GLN A 44 6.02 3.74 13.53
N LYS A 45 5.32 4.87 13.79
CA LYS A 45 5.88 6.23 13.71
C LYS A 45 7.18 6.43 14.49
N ASN A 46 7.31 5.83 15.67
CA ASN A 46 8.53 5.98 16.48
C ASN A 46 9.75 5.35 15.80
N LYS A 47 9.57 4.19 15.15
CA LYS A 47 10.61 3.50 14.38
C LYS A 47 10.92 4.27 13.09
N LEU A 48 9.88 4.67 12.36
CA LEU A 48 10.01 5.29 11.04
C LEU A 48 10.52 6.74 11.09
N ASN A 49 10.19 7.51 12.14
CA ASN A 49 10.61 8.91 12.27
C ASN A 49 12.13 9.08 12.48
N VAL A 50 12.84 8.01 12.87
CA VAL A 50 14.31 7.97 12.92
C VAL A 50 14.91 7.79 11.52
N LEU A 51 14.17 7.14 10.61
CA LEU A 51 14.60 6.86 9.24
C LEU A 51 14.39 8.06 8.32
N ALA A 52 13.23 8.70 8.41
CA ALA A 52 12.93 9.94 7.69
C ALA A 52 11.85 10.74 8.43
N PRO A 53 11.82 12.08 8.30
CA PRO A 53 10.83 12.90 8.98
C PRO A 53 9.40 12.53 8.59
N LEU A 54 8.51 12.42 9.58
CA LEU A 54 7.09 12.15 9.36
C LEU A 54 6.24 13.40 9.57
N THR A 55 5.12 13.46 8.88
CA THR A 55 3.97 14.30 9.25
C THR A 55 2.95 13.41 9.93
N ILE A 56 2.44 13.86 11.08
CA ILE A 56 1.34 13.20 11.79
C ILE A 56 0.05 13.91 11.40
N GLY A 57 -0.87 13.17 10.79
CA GLY A 57 -2.20 13.63 10.43
C GLY A 57 -3.24 13.29 11.49
N GLU A 58 -4.49 13.62 11.17
CA GLU A 58 -5.65 13.23 11.97
C GLU A 58 -5.92 11.71 11.86
N HIS A 59 -6.81 11.20 12.72
CA HIS A 59 -7.34 9.82 12.64
C HIS A 59 -6.28 8.71 12.60
N HIS A 60 -5.16 8.90 13.33
CA HIS A 60 -4.06 7.92 13.37
C HIS A 60 -3.43 7.65 11.99
N LEU A 61 -3.27 8.71 11.19
CA LEU A 61 -2.57 8.67 9.91
C LEU A 61 -1.22 9.37 10.01
N ALA A 62 -0.24 8.89 9.27
CA ALA A 62 1.05 9.55 9.10
C ALA A 62 1.62 9.28 7.71
N TRP A 63 2.51 10.17 7.25
CA TRP A 63 3.21 10.03 5.97
C TRP A 63 4.62 10.61 6.04
N PHE A 64 5.51 10.14 5.18
CA PHE A 64 6.84 10.71 5.04
C PHE A 64 6.75 12.15 4.53
N LYS A 65 7.41 13.07 5.23
CA LYS A 65 7.45 14.48 4.85
C LYS A 65 8.43 14.66 3.70
N SER A 66 7.92 14.98 2.51
CA SER A 66 8.77 15.32 1.37
C SER A 66 9.52 16.64 1.63
N PRO A 67 10.86 16.67 1.56
CA PRO A 67 11.62 17.92 1.52
C PRO A 67 11.20 18.78 0.32
N ALA A 68 11.24 20.10 0.45
CA ALA A 68 10.88 21.03 -0.63
C ALA A 68 11.71 20.85 -1.93
N ASN A 69 12.89 20.21 -1.83
CA ASN A 69 13.80 19.95 -2.95
C ASN A 69 13.93 18.46 -3.28
N ALA A 70 13.05 17.59 -2.78
CA ALA A 70 13.11 16.17 -3.09
C ALA A 70 12.54 15.90 -4.49
N ASN A 71 13.38 15.31 -5.36
CA ASN A 71 12.99 14.81 -6.68
C ASN A 71 12.15 13.53 -6.53
N ASP A 72 10.95 13.63 -5.97
CA ASP A 72 10.00 12.52 -5.79
C ASP A 72 10.51 11.37 -4.89
N ARG A 73 11.66 11.57 -4.24
CA ARG A 73 12.38 10.55 -3.47
C ARG A 73 12.79 11.06 -2.09
N ILE A 74 12.48 10.25 -1.08
CA ILE A 74 12.86 10.46 0.31
C ILE A 74 13.74 9.27 0.71
N TRP A 75 15.05 9.51 0.82
CA TRP A 75 15.99 8.49 1.28
C TRP A 75 15.97 8.35 2.79
N PHE A 76 16.00 7.11 3.27
CA PHE A 76 16.12 6.84 4.70
C PHE A 76 17.57 7.03 5.16
N THR A 77 17.75 7.49 6.39
CA THR A 77 19.08 7.66 7.03
C THR A 77 19.83 6.33 7.16
N GLN A 78 19.09 5.23 7.25
CA GLN A 78 19.56 3.86 7.18
C GLN A 78 18.46 2.96 6.59
N PRO A 79 18.79 1.83 5.96
CA PRO A 79 17.78 0.92 5.41
C PRO A 79 16.84 0.36 6.49
N LEU A 80 15.59 0.14 6.11
CA LEU A 80 14.61 -0.63 6.86
C LEU A 80 14.60 -2.06 6.35
N GLU A 81 14.86 -3.02 7.23
CA GLU A 81 14.78 -4.44 6.92
C GLU A 81 13.43 -5.02 7.37
N GLU A 82 12.71 -5.66 6.45
CA GLU A 82 11.51 -6.47 6.72
C GLU A 82 11.25 -7.45 5.58
N LEU A 83 10.66 -8.61 5.85
CA LEU A 83 10.37 -9.64 4.82
C LEU A 83 11.58 -10.09 3.98
N ASN A 84 12.80 -10.01 4.51
CA ASN A 84 14.06 -10.20 3.76
C ASN A 84 14.25 -9.19 2.61
N LEU A 85 13.59 -8.03 2.71
CA LEU A 85 13.73 -6.89 1.82
C LEU A 85 14.43 -5.74 2.55
N THR A 86 15.25 -5.03 1.78
CA THR A 86 16.03 -3.89 2.23
C THR A 86 15.44 -2.62 1.60
N ILE A 87 14.62 -1.91 2.38
CA ILE A 87 13.95 -0.68 1.96
C ILE A 87 14.85 0.51 2.24
N SER A 88 15.26 1.20 1.19
CA SER A 88 16.21 2.33 1.26
C SER A 88 15.56 3.70 1.27
N GLY A 89 14.26 3.77 0.94
CA GLY A 89 13.54 5.03 0.92
C GLY A 89 12.11 4.90 0.47
N TYR A 90 11.48 6.06 0.32
CA TYR A 90 10.11 6.23 -0.11
C TYR A 90 10.06 7.07 -1.39
N TYR A 91 9.18 6.70 -2.30
CA TYR A 91 8.93 7.39 -3.56
C TYR A 91 7.51 7.95 -3.54
N LEU A 92 7.34 9.16 -4.03
CA LEU A 92 6.04 9.76 -4.29
C LEU A 92 6.12 10.67 -5.51
N GLN A 93 5.15 10.55 -6.42
CA GLN A 93 5.07 11.41 -7.58
C GLN A 93 3.62 11.68 -7.91
N THR A 94 3.36 12.87 -8.45
CA THR A 94 2.07 13.19 -9.06
C THR A 94 2.34 13.72 -10.46
N SER A 95 1.64 13.18 -11.45
CA SER A 95 1.68 13.64 -12.83
C SER A 95 0.25 13.97 -13.26
N ASP A 96 0.11 15.08 -13.97
CA ASP A 96 -1.14 15.45 -14.60
C ASP A 96 -0.95 15.41 -16.11
N LEU A 97 -1.68 14.52 -16.77
CA LEU A 97 -1.69 14.36 -18.21
C LEU A 97 -3.09 14.68 -18.73
N GLU A 98 -3.67 15.84 -18.35
CA GLU A 98 -5.04 16.24 -18.75
C GLU A 98 -5.31 16.07 -20.25
N GLU A 99 -4.30 16.27 -21.11
CA GLU A 99 -4.42 16.09 -22.57
C GLU A 99 -4.64 14.62 -23.00
N ILE A 100 -4.36 13.64 -22.14
CA ILE A 100 -4.50 12.20 -22.38
C ILE A 100 -5.55 11.62 -21.42
N ASN A 101 -6.81 11.51 -21.89
CA ASN A 101 -7.92 10.86 -21.19
C ASN A 101 -8.24 11.39 -19.78
N ASP A 102 -8.01 12.68 -19.50
CA ASP A 102 -8.20 13.28 -18.16
C ASP A 102 -7.35 12.58 -17.08
N GLY A 103 -6.18 12.07 -17.47
CA GLY A 103 -5.37 11.16 -16.67
C GLY A 103 -4.54 11.88 -15.61
N LYS A 104 -5.00 11.85 -14.36
CA LYS A 104 -4.15 12.14 -13.19
C LYS A 104 -3.50 10.86 -12.71
N PHE A 105 -2.23 10.94 -12.31
CA PHE A 105 -1.47 9.78 -11.85
C PHE A 105 -0.82 10.09 -10.51
N TYR A 106 -1.13 9.29 -9.50
CA TYR A 106 -0.59 9.46 -8.16
C TYR A 106 0.16 8.20 -7.77
N TYR A 107 1.48 8.30 -7.69
CA TYR A 107 2.36 7.21 -7.32
C TYR A 107 2.85 7.39 -5.88
N TRP A 108 2.92 6.29 -5.14
CA TRP A 108 3.55 6.26 -3.83
C TRP A 108 4.05 4.86 -3.50
N GLY A 109 5.17 4.76 -2.79
CA GLY A 109 5.67 3.45 -2.38
C GLY A 109 7.14 3.47 -2.00
N MET A 110 7.80 2.34 -2.17
CA MET A 110 9.13 2.11 -1.60
C MET A 110 10.20 1.95 -2.65
N ILE A 111 11.39 2.39 -2.27
CA ILE A 111 12.63 2.20 -3.02
C ILE A 111 13.39 1.07 -2.35
N LEU A 112 13.53 -0.06 -3.05
CA LEU A 112 14.18 -1.26 -2.51
C LEU A 112 15.53 -1.49 -3.17
N GLN A 113 16.49 -2.00 -2.41
CA GLN A 113 17.79 -2.44 -2.96
C GLN A 113 17.70 -3.81 -3.65
N ASN A 114 16.60 -4.52 -3.43
CA ASN A 114 16.35 -5.84 -3.97
C ASN A 114 15.96 -5.78 -5.46
N SER A 115 16.26 -6.86 -6.17
CA SER A 115 15.76 -7.09 -7.52
C SER A 115 14.23 -7.30 -7.53
N PRO A 116 13.55 -7.02 -8.65
CA PRO A 116 12.11 -7.32 -8.77
C PRO A 116 11.75 -8.78 -8.44
N GLN A 117 12.60 -9.74 -8.79
CA GLN A 117 12.34 -11.15 -8.50
C GLN A 117 12.34 -11.44 -6.99
N GLU A 118 13.26 -10.85 -6.24
CA GLU A 118 13.30 -10.99 -4.78
C GLU A 118 12.07 -10.37 -4.12
N VAL A 119 11.61 -9.21 -4.61
CA VAL A 119 10.38 -8.57 -4.13
C VAL A 119 9.15 -9.45 -4.41
N MET A 120 9.02 -9.99 -5.63
CA MET A 120 7.93 -10.92 -5.95
C MET A 120 7.96 -12.18 -5.08
N ASN A 121 9.15 -12.70 -4.76
CA ASN A 121 9.31 -13.86 -3.89
C ASN A 121 8.91 -13.56 -2.44
N ALA A 122 9.25 -12.37 -1.93
CA ALA A 122 8.82 -11.92 -0.60
C ALA A 122 7.29 -11.70 -0.52
N LEU A 123 6.67 -11.32 -1.63
CA LEU A 123 5.23 -11.10 -1.78
C LEU A 123 4.55 -12.22 -2.60
N ASN A 124 4.96 -13.48 -2.39
CA ASN A 124 4.52 -14.63 -3.19
C ASN A 124 3.02 -14.97 -3.07
N HIS A 125 2.32 -14.39 -2.10
CA HIS A 125 0.88 -14.52 -1.93
C HIS A 125 0.10 -13.65 -2.93
N LEU A 126 0.76 -12.68 -3.58
CA LEU A 126 0.18 -11.84 -4.62
C LEU A 126 0.32 -12.49 -5.99
N LYS A 127 -0.67 -12.26 -6.85
CA LYS A 127 -0.68 -12.75 -8.23
C LYS A 127 -0.06 -11.70 -9.14
N TRP A 128 1.23 -11.84 -9.41
CA TRP A 128 1.98 -10.95 -10.29
C TRP A 128 1.72 -11.27 -11.76
N VAL A 129 1.44 -10.24 -12.55
CA VAL A 129 1.30 -10.28 -14.00
C VAL A 129 2.42 -9.45 -14.62
N LYS A 130 3.16 -10.03 -15.56
CA LYS A 130 4.20 -9.28 -16.28
C LYS A 130 3.56 -8.28 -17.24
N ALA A 131 4.00 -7.03 -17.21
CA ALA A 131 3.50 -5.94 -18.03
C ALA A 131 4.70 -5.15 -18.60
N GLY A 132 5.22 -5.59 -19.75
CA GLY A 132 6.45 -5.02 -20.32
C GLY A 132 7.67 -5.34 -19.45
N ASP A 133 8.39 -4.29 -19.05
CA ASP A 133 9.55 -4.36 -18.13
C ASP A 133 9.14 -4.29 -16.65
N GLU A 134 7.84 -4.21 -16.37
CA GLU A 134 7.28 -4.13 -15.02
C GLU A 134 6.47 -5.39 -14.68
N ALA A 135 6.14 -5.54 -13.41
CA ALA A 135 5.14 -6.49 -12.93
C ALA A 135 4.01 -5.72 -12.21
N ILE A 136 2.77 -6.13 -12.44
CA ILE A 136 1.57 -5.52 -11.89
C ILE A 136 0.82 -6.56 -11.06
N THR A 137 0.17 -6.14 -9.99
CA THR A 137 -0.77 -6.97 -9.23
C THR A 137 -1.86 -6.09 -8.58
N GLN A 138 -2.87 -6.73 -8.00
CA GLN A 138 -3.95 -6.06 -7.25
C GLN A 138 -4.69 -4.99 -8.06
N ALA A 139 -4.72 -5.13 -9.40
CA ALA A 139 -5.32 -4.15 -10.28
C ALA A 139 -6.85 -4.16 -10.17
N MET A 140 -7.42 -2.98 -9.94
CA MET A 140 -8.86 -2.76 -9.84
C MET A 140 -9.23 -1.52 -10.68
N ILE A 141 -10.43 -1.52 -11.25
CA ILE A 141 -10.95 -0.42 -12.07
C ILE A 141 -12.37 -0.03 -11.68
N LYS A 142 -12.67 1.25 -11.78
CA LYS A 142 -14.00 1.85 -11.81
C LYS A 142 -14.26 2.38 -13.21
N GLU A 143 -15.37 1.97 -13.82
CA GLU A 143 -15.78 2.43 -15.17
C GLU A 143 -16.31 3.87 -15.15
N GLY A 144 -16.59 4.41 -13.96
CA GLY A 144 -17.05 5.78 -13.71
C GLY A 144 -17.11 6.10 -12.21
N PRO A 145 -17.33 7.36 -11.82
CA PRO A 145 -17.25 7.78 -10.41
C PRO A 145 -18.22 7.05 -9.48
N ASP A 146 -19.43 6.77 -9.95
CA ASP A 146 -20.49 6.10 -9.18
C ASP A 146 -20.43 4.57 -9.25
N SER A 147 -19.53 4.00 -10.06
CA SER A 147 -19.41 2.54 -10.22
C SER A 147 -18.71 1.87 -9.03
N GLY A 148 -18.90 0.57 -8.84
CA GLY A 148 -18.11 -0.20 -7.87
C GLY A 148 -16.72 -0.56 -8.41
N TRP A 149 -15.75 -0.77 -7.52
CA TRP A 149 -14.46 -1.34 -7.90
C TRP A 149 -14.62 -2.78 -8.42
N LYS A 150 -14.05 -3.07 -9.59
CA LYS A 150 -13.98 -4.42 -10.17
C LYS A 150 -12.52 -4.81 -10.40
N ILE A 151 -12.24 -6.11 -10.44
CA ILE A 151 -10.92 -6.61 -10.84
C ILE A 151 -10.62 -6.13 -12.26
N ASN A 152 -9.42 -5.60 -12.48
CA ASN A 152 -8.95 -5.22 -13.81
C ASN A 152 -7.96 -6.25 -14.38
N ASP A 153 -8.49 -7.27 -15.06
CA ASP A 153 -7.65 -8.27 -15.74
C ASP A 153 -6.97 -7.73 -17.01
N GLN A 154 -7.29 -6.50 -17.42
CA GLN A 154 -6.73 -5.82 -18.61
C GLN A 154 -5.66 -4.79 -18.26
N ALA A 155 -5.29 -4.67 -16.98
CA ALA A 155 -4.26 -3.73 -16.54
C ALA A 155 -2.91 -4.03 -17.21
N VAL A 156 -2.34 -3.02 -17.84
CA VAL A 156 -1.04 -3.09 -18.54
C VAL A 156 -0.25 -1.82 -18.28
N SER A 157 1.08 -1.95 -18.25
CA SER A 157 1.97 -0.81 -18.03
C SER A 157 1.98 0.12 -19.24
N GLY A 158 2.07 1.43 -18.99
CA GLY A 158 2.22 2.46 -20.01
C GLY A 158 0.94 2.83 -20.78
N ILE A 159 -0.22 2.26 -20.43
CA ILE A 159 -1.51 2.63 -21.02
C ILE A 159 -2.36 3.32 -19.95
N ALA A 160 -2.76 4.56 -20.23
CA ALA A 160 -3.68 5.28 -19.37
C ALA A 160 -5.05 4.57 -19.33
N PRO A 161 -5.76 4.59 -18.18
CA PRO A 161 -7.13 4.11 -18.12
C PRO A 161 -8.02 4.79 -19.18
N ALA A 162 -9.12 4.13 -19.54
CA ALA A 162 -10.12 4.72 -20.42
C ALA A 162 -10.68 6.02 -19.83
N LYS A 163 -11.17 6.92 -20.68
CA LYS A 163 -11.77 8.18 -20.24
C LYS A 163 -12.87 7.93 -19.19
N GLU A 164 -12.93 8.79 -18.18
CA GLU A 164 -13.85 8.70 -17.02
C GLU A 164 -13.67 7.47 -16.12
N SER A 165 -12.74 6.57 -16.45
CA SER A 165 -12.42 5.42 -15.60
C SER A 165 -11.27 5.73 -14.64
N THR A 166 -11.28 5.05 -13.50
CA THR A 166 -10.25 5.15 -12.48
C THR A 166 -9.65 3.78 -12.22
N GLU A 167 -8.33 3.67 -12.22
CA GLU A 167 -7.63 2.42 -11.94
C GLU A 167 -6.77 2.57 -10.68
N LYS A 168 -6.70 1.51 -9.86
CA LYS A 168 -5.68 1.36 -8.84
C LYS A 168 -4.93 0.06 -9.01
N LEU A 169 -3.63 0.06 -8.76
CA LEU A 169 -2.79 -1.14 -8.89
C LEU A 169 -1.50 -1.02 -8.06
N LEU A 170 -0.88 -2.16 -7.81
CA LEU A 170 0.49 -2.26 -7.31
C LEU A 170 1.43 -2.58 -8.48
N MET A 171 2.47 -1.79 -8.64
CA MET A 171 3.47 -1.85 -9.70
C MET A 171 4.83 -2.17 -9.11
N LEU A 172 5.59 -3.00 -9.80
CA LEU A 172 6.97 -3.33 -9.47
C LEU A 172 7.84 -3.15 -10.70
N SER A 173 8.77 -2.22 -10.65
CA SER A 173 9.67 -1.89 -11.74
C SER A 173 11.13 -1.92 -11.29
N LYS A 174 12.05 -2.01 -12.26
CA LYS A 174 13.48 -1.93 -11.99
C LYS A 174 13.88 -0.48 -11.70
N ASP A 175 14.71 -0.29 -10.67
CA ASP A 175 15.35 0.99 -10.36
C ASP A 175 16.86 0.92 -10.61
N LYS A 176 17.55 2.07 -10.61
CA LYS A 176 19.00 2.17 -10.81
C LYS A 176 19.80 1.19 -9.95
N ASN A 177 19.41 1.02 -8.68
CA ASN A 177 20.10 0.19 -7.69
C ASN A 177 19.17 -0.83 -7.01
N GLY A 178 18.16 -1.34 -7.72
CA GLY A 178 17.21 -2.32 -7.17
C GLY A 178 15.85 -2.25 -7.84
N SER A 179 14.80 -1.93 -7.08
CA SER A 179 13.43 -1.88 -7.58
C SER A 179 12.58 -0.78 -6.93
N LEU A 180 11.53 -0.37 -7.62
CA LEU A 180 10.46 0.46 -7.09
C LEU A 180 9.21 -0.39 -6.94
N LEU A 181 8.66 -0.44 -5.72
CA LEU A 181 7.35 -1.04 -5.44
C LEU A 181 6.37 0.08 -5.15
N LEU A 182 5.49 0.40 -6.10
CA LEU A 182 4.64 1.58 -6.07
C LEU A 182 3.18 1.20 -6.19
N CYS A 183 2.35 1.79 -5.34
CA CYS A 183 0.93 1.91 -5.63
C CYS A 183 0.69 3.05 -6.60
N SER A 184 -0.33 2.88 -7.44
CA SER A 184 -0.89 3.90 -8.30
C SER A 184 -2.41 4.00 -8.08
N ILE A 185 -2.93 5.22 -8.05
CA ILE A 185 -4.33 5.56 -8.36
C ILE A 185 -4.27 6.51 -9.56
N GLN A 186 -4.92 6.14 -10.66
CA GLN A 186 -4.71 6.79 -11.95
C GLN A 186 -5.99 6.89 -12.82
N GLY A 187 -5.98 7.82 -13.77
CA GLY A 187 -7.10 8.09 -14.68
C GLY A 187 -7.97 9.25 -14.18
N TYR A 188 -9.30 9.10 -14.29
CA TYR A 188 -10.27 10.07 -13.80
C TYR A 188 -10.42 9.96 -12.27
N VAL A 189 -9.49 10.55 -11.53
CA VAL A 189 -9.46 10.51 -10.05
C VAL A 189 -10.21 11.71 -9.47
N THR A 190 -11.38 11.47 -8.88
CA THR A 190 -12.13 12.53 -8.17
C THR A 190 -11.47 12.89 -6.83
N PRO A 191 -11.73 14.08 -6.25
CA PRO A 191 -11.18 14.47 -4.95
C PRO A 191 -11.52 13.49 -3.81
N ASP A 192 -12.74 12.94 -3.79
CA ASP A 192 -13.16 11.99 -2.76
C ASP A 192 -12.41 10.65 -2.88
N MET A 193 -12.26 10.14 -4.11
CA MET A 193 -11.42 8.95 -4.35
C MET A 193 -9.97 9.22 -3.95
N LEU A 194 -9.44 10.38 -4.29
CA LEU A 194 -8.08 10.72 -3.92
C LEU A 194 -7.90 10.77 -2.41
N ALA A 195 -8.87 11.30 -1.67
CA ALA A 195 -8.84 11.30 -0.21
C ALA A 195 -8.94 9.89 0.39
N GLU A 196 -9.59 8.94 -0.29
CA GLU A 196 -9.65 7.53 0.11
C GLU A 196 -8.30 6.83 0.01
N PHE A 197 -7.54 7.07 -1.07
CA PHE A 197 -6.25 6.38 -1.32
C PHE A 197 -5.01 7.15 -0.87
N ARG A 198 -5.09 8.49 -0.91
CA ARG A 198 -4.00 9.44 -0.63
C ARG A 198 -4.45 10.48 0.39
N PRO A 199 -4.78 10.07 1.62
CA PRO A 199 -5.18 11.01 2.67
C PRO A 199 -4.09 12.06 2.98
N ASP A 200 -2.82 11.77 2.65
CA ASP A 200 -1.68 12.69 2.75
C ASP A 200 -1.75 13.91 1.81
N LEU A 201 -2.56 13.81 0.75
CA LEU A 201 -2.79 14.86 -0.25
C LEU A 201 -4.10 15.63 -0.03
N LYS A 202 -4.90 15.28 0.97
CA LYS A 202 -6.16 15.98 1.26
C LYS A 202 -5.92 17.47 1.49
N GLY A 203 -6.63 18.32 0.74
CA GLY A 203 -6.53 19.78 0.83
C GLY A 203 -5.29 20.40 0.16
N LYS A 204 -4.53 19.63 -0.63
CA LYS A 204 -3.35 20.11 -1.36
C LYS A 204 -3.48 20.06 -2.89
N ASN A 205 -4.63 19.60 -3.40
CA ASN A 205 -4.93 19.44 -4.82
C ASN A 205 -6.13 20.28 -5.21
#